data_AF-A0A1Y4T1A1-F1
#
_entry.id   AF-A0A1Y4T1A1-F1
#
_cell.length_a   1.000
_cell.length_b   1.000
_cell.length_c   1.000
_cell.angle_alpha   90.00
_cell.angle_beta   90.00
_cell.angle_gamma   90.00
#
_symmetry.space_group_name_H-M   'P 1'
#
loop_
_entity.id
_entity.type
_entity.pdbx_description
1 polymer ?
#
loop_
_entity_poly.entity_id
_entity_poly.type
_entity_poly.pdbx_seq_one_letter_code
_entity_poly.pdbx_strand_id
1 'polypeptide(L)' 'MIGDISKAEHIYIAVGYTDMRKQIDGLSAIVQHNFNLDPFSNSVFLFCVIICNELHHQ' A
#
# COMPACT_ATOMS: atom_id res chain seq x y z
N MET A 1 -6.78 -17.77 3.30
CA MET A 1 -6.42 -16.84 4.38
C MET A 1 -5.15 -16.14 3.95
N ILE A 2 -5.11 -14.80 4.05
CA ILE A 2 -3.86 -14.03 3.98
C ILE A 2 -2.90 -14.69 4.97
N GLY A 3 -1.69 -15.03 4.52
CA GLY A 3 -0.75 -15.89 5.25
C GLY A 3 -0.47 -15.41 6.66
N ASP A 4 0.15 -16.27 7.47
CA ASP A 4 0.49 -16.02 8.86
C ASP A 4 1.30 -14.72 9.02
N ILE A 5 0.60 -13.62 9.33
CA ILE A 5 1.16 -12.27 9.48
C ILE A 5 2.18 -12.24 10.63
N SER A 6 2.10 -13.22 11.56
CA SER A 6 3.06 -13.40 12.65
C SER A 6 4.50 -13.65 12.17
N LYS A 7 4.70 -14.00 10.89
CA LYS A 7 6.03 -14.20 10.29
C LYS A 7 6.57 -12.97 9.57
N ALA A 8 5.79 -11.90 9.42
CA ALA A 8 6.28 -10.67 8.84
C ALA A 8 7.28 -10.01 9.79
N GLU A 9 8.44 -9.60 9.26
CA GLU A 9 9.47 -8.89 10.02
C GLU A 9 9.02 -7.45 10.33
N HIS A 10 8.31 -6.84 9.37
CA HIS A 10 7.81 -5.49 9.48
C HIS A 10 6.39 -5.36 8.94
N ILE A 11 5.61 -4.49 9.57
CA ILE A 11 4.26 -4.12 9.13
C ILE A 11 4.23 -2.62 8.91
N TYR A 12 3.97 -2.21 7.68
CA TYR A 12 3.88 -0.81 7.27
C TYR A 12 2.44 -0.45 6.92
N ILE A 13 2.01 0.72 7.37
CA ILE A 13 0.69 1.27 7.04
C ILE A 13 0.90 2.55 6.24
N ALA A 14 0.58 2.50 4.95
CA ALA A 14 0.53 3.66 4.10
C ALA A 14 -0.81 4.38 4.32
N VAL A 15 -0.73 5.58 4.90
CA VAL A 15 -1.86 6.48 5.14
C VAL A 15 -1.88 7.59 4.09
N GLY A 16 -3.07 7.90 3.57
CA GLY A 16 -3.30 8.93 2.57
C GLY A 16 -3.85 8.38 1.26
N TYR A 17 -3.93 9.25 0.24
CA TYR A 17 -4.46 8.87 -1.05
C TYR A 17 -3.51 7.89 -1.76
N THR A 18 -3.95 6.64 -1.92
CA THR A 18 -3.26 5.62 -2.70
C THR A 18 -4.17 5.19 -3.85
N ASP A 19 -3.69 5.36 -5.08
CA ASP A 19 -4.43 4.90 -6.25
C ASP A 19 -4.30 3.37 -6.40
N MET A 20 -5.26 2.64 -5.86
CA MET A 20 -5.31 1.18 -5.93
C MET A 20 -5.50 0.62 -7.35
N ARG A 21 -5.85 1.46 -8.36
CA ARG A 21 -5.97 1.01 -9.76
C ARG A 21 -4.62 0.63 -10.36
N LYS A 22 -3.52 1.03 -9.71
CA LYS A 22 -2.14 0.68 -10.07
C LYS A 22 -1.78 -0.81 -9.87
N GLN A 23 -2.66 -1.58 -9.22
CA GLN A 23 -2.47 -3.01 -8.93
C GLN A 23 -1.14 -3.29 -8.20
N ILE A 24 -0.71 -4.56 -8.15
CA ILE A 24 0.45 -4.97 -7.36
C ILE A 24 1.75 -4.29 -7.81
N ASP A 25 1.99 -4.20 -9.12
CA ASP A 25 3.24 -3.66 -9.66
C ASP A 25 3.37 -2.16 -9.43
N GLY A 26 2.27 -1.41 -9.56
CA GLY A 26 2.33 0.02 -9.28
C GLY A 26 2.28 0.33 -7.78
N LEU A 27 1.72 -0.55 -6.95
CA LEU A 27 1.84 -0.43 -5.49
C LEU A 27 3.26 -0.76 -5.02
N SER A 28 3.93 -1.76 -5.59
CA SER A 28 5.33 -2.08 -5.26
C SER A 28 6.27 -0.95 -5.70
N ALA A 29 6.00 -0.32 -6.84
CA ALA A 29 6.70 0.88 -7.28
C ALA A 29 6.53 2.05 -6.29
N ILE A 30 5.34 2.23 -5.72
CA ILE A 30 5.12 3.25 -4.66
C ILE A 30 5.95 2.91 -3.42
N VAL A 31 5.97 1.65 -2.98
CA VAL A 31 6.81 1.22 -1.83
C VAL A 31 8.28 1.54 -2.07
N GLN A 32 8.77 1.23 -3.26
CA GLN A 32 10.16 1.45 -3.62
C GLN A 32 10.52 2.92 -3.80
N HIS A 33 9.70 3.70 -4.54
CA HIS A 33 10.06 5.07 -4.91
C HIS A 33 9.58 6.12 -3.90
N ASN A 34 8.40 5.96 -3.31
CA ASN A 34 7.85 6.96 -2.39
C ASN A 34 8.33 6.73 -0.95
N PHE A 35 8.43 5.46 -0.53
CA PHE A 35 8.80 5.11 0.84
C PHE A 35 10.26 4.67 0.97
N ASN A 36 10.98 4.45 -0.14
CA ASN A 36 12.36 3.94 -0.16
C ASN A 36 12.52 2.60 0.59
N LEU A 37 11.49 1.74 0.52
CA LEU A 37 11.46 0.42 1.13
C LEU A 37 11.54 -0.67 0.05
N ASP A 38 11.99 -1.87 0.43
CA ASP A 38 11.97 -3.02 -0.47
C ASP A 38 10.61 -3.73 -0.42
N PRO A 39 9.78 -3.68 -1.49
CA PRO A 39 8.49 -4.37 -1.54
C PRO A 39 8.61 -5.90 -1.54
N PHE A 40 9.80 -6.46 -1.81
CA PHE A 40 10.04 -7.90 -1.83
C PHE A 40 10.66 -8.44 -0.53
N SER A 41 10.91 -7.55 0.44
CA SER A 41 11.29 -7.95 1.80
C SER A 41 10.17 -8.73 2.48
N ASN A 42 10.47 -9.44 3.57
CA ASN A 42 9.48 -10.15 4.38
C ASN A 42 8.63 -9.18 5.23
N SER A 43 7.95 -8.27 4.55
CA SER A 43 7.19 -7.16 5.13
C SER A 43 5.77 -7.15 4.58
N VAL A 44 4.83 -6.68 5.40
CA VAL A 44 3.44 -6.48 4.99
C VAL A 44 3.18 -4.98 4.83
N PHE A 45 2.65 -4.61 3.66
CA PHE A 45 2.24 -3.24 3.35
C PHE A 45 0.71 -3.15 3.30
N LEU A 46 0.13 -2.39 4.22
CA LEU A 46 -1.30 -2.06 4.24
C LEU A 46 -1.51 -0.66 3.66
N PHE A 47 -2.34 -0.58 2.63
CA PHE A 47 -2.73 0.71 2.04
C PHE A 47 -4.16 1.04 2.49
N CYS A 48 -4.30 2.11 3.26
CA CYS A 48 -5.62 2.58 3.68
C CYS A 48 -6.21 3.47 2.59
N VAL A 49 -7.23 2.97 1.88
CA VAL A 49 -7.94 3.76 0.88
C VAL A 49 -8.93 4.66 1.60
N ILE A 50 -8.62 5.95 1.68
CA ILE A 50 -9.67 6.94 1.88
C ILE A 50 -10.37 7.05 0.55
N ILE A 51 -11.61 6.56 0.48
CA ILE A 51 -12.47 6.85 -0.68
C ILE A 51 -12.70 8.36 -0.64
N CYS A 52 -11.97 9.10 -1.47
CA CYS A 52 -12.38 10.46 -1.83
C CYS A 52 -13.69 10.31 -2.58
N ASN A 53 -14.82 10.34 -1.86
CA ASN A 53 -16.07 10.70 -2.49
C ASN A 53 -15.91 12.19 -2.81
N GLU A 54 -15.30 12.50 -3.96
CA GLU A 54 -15.42 13.82 -4.54
C GLU A 54 -16.92 14.08 -4.67
N LEU A 55 -17.43 14.88 -3.74
CA LEU A 55 -18.58 15.71 -3.98
C LEU A 55 -18.35 16.39 -5.34
N HIS A 56 -19.29 16.19 -6.24
CA HIS A 56 -19.54 17.02 -7.42
C HIS A 56 -18.87 18.39 -7.33
N HIS A 57 -17.84 18.63 -8.15
CA HIS A 57 -17.75 19.83 -9.00
C HIS A 57 -16.55 19.72 -9.96
N GLN A 58 -16.74 19.11 -11.13
CA GLN A 58 -16.63 19.79 -12.44
C GLN A 58 -16.99 18.84 -13.58
#